data_AF-A0A0C9MPD9-F1
#
_entry.id   AF-A0A0C9MPD9-F1
#
_cell.length_a   1.000
_cell.length_b   1.000
_cell.length_c   1.000
_cell.angle_alpha   90.00
_cell.angle_beta   90.00
_cell.angle_gamma   90.00
#
_symmetry.space_group_name_H-M   'P 1'
#
loop_
_entity.id
_entity.type
_entity.pdbx_description
1 polymer ?
#
loop_
_entity_poly.entity_id
_entity_poly.type
_entity_poly.pdbx_seq_one_letter_code
_entity_poly.pdbx_strand_id
1 'polypeptide(L)'
;MTAVCGICVSNAVEENCYILMPGCGHVFDRACITNSLGVEYTCPECNLNYLLPSPYRPFQLSESVDFIEYKELHKHLMGAKQTITQLKEELARVCEDLGVEQRSRKKSNESLIILSQQFIALQEKYNSLSSKEAHLAVVVTSQEQVPINPNQTPVETQATSSPRTPVPVETTKTREESTPQLKLDDTKEKWLVQYSNRIHELEGKLKLNLPGDQRQSFEKHLQLNLENKAMVEKILILQYLSNKIAANLSKSQIDANHIAVKYKGVISKLSASTKKAKEMDNASVAQKQGNLKVYVDKIHELEKASKSSDICDLQALKTKYTELVALLPIVYQMHSFSTVSGKLKKVKAKHAKLNNVNLAFKPVKLQENLEHILTRSKRLQEKISLHATLIEQAEQINQELEAFLDE
;
A
#
# COMPACT_ATOMS: atom_id res chain seq x y z
N MET A 1 -18.90 37.02 20.07
CA MET A 1 -18.12 38.17 19.56
C MET A 1 -16.74 37.65 19.22
N THR A 2 -16.30 37.78 17.97
CA THR A 2 -14.93 37.44 17.56
C THR A 2 -14.04 38.63 17.87
N ALA A 3 -13.01 38.45 18.70
CA ALA A 3 -12.01 39.48 18.92
C ALA A 3 -11.16 39.65 17.64
N VAL A 4 -10.95 40.89 17.23
CA VAL A 4 -10.13 41.26 16.07
C VAL A 4 -8.90 41.99 16.58
N CYS A 5 -7.72 41.63 16.05
CA CYS A 5 -6.47 42.28 16.41
C CYS A 5 -6.43 43.70 15.83
N GLY A 6 -6.18 44.72 16.66
CA GLY A 6 -6.09 46.12 16.21
C GLY A 6 -4.96 46.42 15.23
N ILE A 7 -3.92 45.57 15.16
CA ILE A 7 -2.75 45.78 14.28
C ILE A 7 -2.97 45.18 12.89
N CYS A 8 -3.31 43.88 12.81
CA CYS A 8 -3.42 43.18 11.52
C CYS A 8 -4.85 43.15 10.97
N VAL A 9 -5.86 43.52 11.79
CA VAL A 9 -7.29 43.60 11.41
C VAL A 9 -7.87 42.27 10.87
N SER A 10 -7.11 41.18 10.92
CA SER A 10 -7.56 39.85 10.54
C SER A 10 -8.32 39.20 11.71
N ASN A 11 -9.37 38.44 11.37
CA ASN A 11 -10.01 37.55 12.34
C ASN A 11 -8.94 36.59 12.88
N ALA A 12 -8.71 36.63 14.19
CA ALA A 12 -7.77 35.76 14.87
C ALA A 12 -8.33 34.32 14.87
N VAL A 13 -8.00 33.55 13.84
CA VAL A 13 -8.56 32.20 13.62
C VAL A 13 -7.57 31.10 13.98
N GLU A 14 -6.27 31.40 14.05
CA GLU A 14 -5.24 30.39 14.31
C GLU A 14 -4.69 30.52 15.74
N GLU A 15 -5.09 29.58 16.59
CA GLU A 15 -4.43 29.22 17.86
C GLU A 15 -4.41 30.25 19.01
N ASN A 16 -5.56 30.75 19.48
CA ASN A 16 -5.82 31.24 20.86
C ASN A 16 -4.74 32.11 21.59
N CYS A 17 -3.83 32.78 20.89
CA CYS A 17 -2.74 33.54 21.50
C CYS A 17 -3.01 35.04 21.40
N TYR A 18 -3.99 35.52 22.16
CA TYR A 18 -4.30 36.95 22.27
C TYR A 18 -3.75 37.54 23.58
N ILE A 19 -3.32 38.80 23.50
CA ILE A 19 -2.97 39.63 24.65
C ILE A 19 -4.03 40.73 24.76
N LEU A 20 -4.74 40.73 25.89
CA LEU A 20 -5.64 41.80 26.28
C LEU A 20 -4.84 42.84 27.05
N MET A 21 -4.78 44.08 26.54
CA MET A 21 -4.06 45.15 27.23
C MET A 21 -4.77 45.51 28.54
N PRO A 22 -4.06 45.49 29.69
CA PRO A 22 -4.65 45.95 30.94
C PRO A 22 -5.04 47.43 30.81
N GLY A 23 -6.12 47.86 31.47
CA GLY A 23 -6.57 49.25 31.44
C GLY A 23 -7.47 49.60 30.24
N CYS A 24 -6.99 49.45 29.00
CA CYS A 24 -7.79 49.82 27.81
C CYS A 24 -8.62 48.69 27.20
N GLY A 25 -8.30 47.42 27.48
CA GLY A 25 -9.06 46.28 26.96
C GLY A 25 -8.92 46.02 25.45
N HIS A 26 -8.00 46.70 24.75
CA HIS A 26 -7.68 46.38 23.37
C HIS A 26 -7.01 45.00 23.26
N VAL A 27 -7.37 44.25 22.21
CA VAL A 27 -6.89 42.89 21.97
C VAL A 27 -5.93 42.88 20.78
N PHE A 28 -4.81 42.20 20.94
CA PHE A 28 -3.83 42.02 19.88
C PHE A 28 -3.36 40.57 19.79
N ASP A 29 -3.04 40.13 18.58
CA ASP A 29 -2.34 38.85 18.39
C ASP A 29 -0.93 38.94 18.99
N ARG A 30 -0.52 37.87 19.66
CA ARG A 30 0.80 37.79 20.32
C ARG A 30 1.95 38.12 19.38
N ALA A 31 1.92 37.64 18.13
CA ALA A 31 2.97 37.92 17.15
C ALA A 31 3.00 39.41 16.77
N CYS A 32 1.84 40.02 16.53
CA CYS A 32 1.72 41.43 16.15
C CYS A 32 2.23 42.36 17.25
N ILE A 33 1.84 42.09 18.49
CA ILE A 33 2.20 42.94 19.63
C ILE A 33 3.67 42.77 20.04
N THR A 34 4.24 41.56 19.89
CA THR A 34 5.67 41.30 20.18
C THR A 34 6.59 41.99 19.17
N ASN A 35 6.18 42.10 17.91
CA ASN A 35 6.97 42.79 16.89
C ASN A 35 6.83 44.32 16.96
N SER A 36 5.73 44.82 17.52
CA SER A 36 5.44 46.27 17.54
C SER A 36 5.94 46.97 18.80
N LEU A 37 6.15 46.22 19.90
CA LEU A 37 6.49 46.80 21.19
C LEU A 37 7.95 46.50 21.54
N GLY A 38 8.73 47.57 21.70
CA GLY A 38 10.08 47.51 22.25
C GLY A 38 10.06 47.30 23.76
N VAL A 39 11.11 47.77 24.46
CA VAL A 39 11.28 47.61 25.92
C VAL A 39 10.12 48.23 26.74
N GLU A 40 9.36 49.15 26.14
CA GLU A 40 8.19 49.80 26.75
C GLU A 40 6.93 49.50 25.93
N TYR A 41 5.88 48.99 26.60
CA TYR A 41 4.62 48.58 25.98
C TYR A 41 3.63 49.76 25.95
N THR A 42 3.63 50.53 24.87
CA THR A 42 2.62 51.56 24.57
C THR A 42 1.49 50.95 23.74
N CYS A 43 0.24 51.02 24.19
CA CYS A 43 -0.87 50.51 23.37
C CYS A 43 -0.99 51.32 22.07
N PRO A 44 -0.93 50.69 20.88
CA PRO A 44 -0.96 51.41 19.60
C PRO A 44 -2.24 52.23 19.37
N GLU A 45 -3.36 51.77 19.95
CA GLU A 45 -4.68 52.38 19.76
C GLU A 45 -4.90 53.60 20.65
N CYS A 46 -4.44 53.56 21.90
CA CYS A 46 -4.74 54.60 22.88
C CYS A 46 -3.51 55.35 23.41
N ASN A 47 -2.31 54.97 22.97
CA ASN A 47 -1.02 55.53 23.40
C ASN A 47 -0.78 55.55 24.92
N LEU A 48 -1.52 54.73 25.67
CA LEU A 48 -1.27 54.55 27.10
C LEU A 48 -0.08 53.62 27.30
N ASN A 49 0.87 54.05 28.13
CA ASN A 49 2.03 53.27 28.53
C ASN A 49 1.65 52.34 29.69
N TYR A 50 1.88 51.04 29.50
CA TYR A 50 1.61 50.04 30.52
C TYR A 50 2.92 49.48 31.05
N LEU A 51 3.15 49.72 32.33
CA LEU A 51 4.14 48.99 33.12
C LEU A 51 3.50 47.66 33.52
N LEU A 52 3.68 46.63 32.69
CA LEU A 52 3.27 45.29 33.13
C LEU A 52 4.12 44.91 34.37
N PRO A 53 3.53 44.38 35.45
CA PRO A 53 4.31 43.69 36.48
C PRO A 53 5.13 42.62 35.76
N SER A 54 6.40 42.50 36.09
CA SER A 54 7.34 41.58 35.43
C SER A 54 6.87 40.11 35.55
N PRO A 55 6.33 39.52 34.47
CA PRO A 55 6.95 38.32 33.91
C PRO A 55 7.15 38.41 32.38
N TYR A 56 6.91 39.58 31.77
CA TYR A 56 7.04 39.80 30.32
C TYR A 56 8.38 40.40 29.88
N ARG A 57 9.42 40.42 30.74
CA ARG A 57 10.77 40.29 30.17
C ARG A 57 10.75 39.01 29.38
N PRO A 58 11.25 38.95 28.12
CA PRO A 58 11.56 37.68 27.51
C PRO A 58 12.41 36.95 28.53
N PHE A 59 11.82 35.97 29.20
CA PHE A 59 12.59 35.05 30.01
C PHE A 59 13.58 34.50 29.00
N GLN A 60 14.86 34.83 29.17
CA GLN A 60 15.89 33.87 28.83
C GLN A 60 15.52 32.68 29.69
N LEU A 61 14.65 31.82 29.16
CA LEU A 61 14.41 30.49 29.68
C LEU A 61 15.82 29.90 29.62
N SER A 62 16.50 29.92 30.75
CA SER A 62 17.68 29.09 30.99
C SER A 62 17.33 27.76 30.39
N GLU A 63 18.05 27.37 29.34
CA GLU A 63 17.69 26.29 28.41
C GLU A 63 17.14 25.09 29.18
N SER A 64 15.82 25.08 29.40
CA SER A 64 15.21 23.96 30.08
C SER A 64 15.17 22.87 29.05
N VAL A 65 15.44 21.64 29.48
CA VAL A 65 15.46 20.46 28.61
C VAL A 65 14.18 20.43 27.74
N ASP A 66 13.03 20.79 28.32
CA ASP A 66 11.74 20.89 27.63
C ASP A 66 11.72 21.92 26.47
N PHE A 67 12.44 23.03 26.58
CA PHE A 67 12.51 24.05 25.52
C PHE A 67 13.43 23.63 24.37
N ILE A 68 14.52 22.92 24.68
CA ILE A 68 15.38 22.31 23.67
C ILE A 68 14.59 21.25 22.88
N GLU A 69 13.86 20.38 23.58
CA GLU A 69 13.00 19.36 22.97
C GLU A 69 11.92 19.98 22.08
N TYR A 70 11.26 21.05 22.53
CA TYR A 70 10.28 21.77 21.71
C TYR A 70 10.90 22.35 20.43
N LYS A 71 12.09 22.95 20.52
CA LYS A 71 12.78 23.54 19.37
C LYS A 71 13.21 22.47 18.36
N GLU A 72 13.67 21.32 18.84
CA GLU A 72 13.98 20.17 17.99
C GLU A 72 12.73 19.60 17.34
N LEU A 73 11.64 19.41 18.10
CA LEU A 73 10.36 18.97 17.58
C LEU A 73 9.82 19.92 16.51
N HIS A 74 9.91 21.24 16.73
CA HIS A 74 9.50 22.24 15.76
C HIS A 74 10.36 22.19 14.49
N LYS A 75 11.68 22.01 14.62
CA LYS A 75 12.58 21.81 13.48
C LYS A 75 12.22 20.55 12.70
N HIS A 76 11.90 19.45 13.37
CA HIS A 76 11.43 18.21 12.74
C HIS A 76 10.09 18.40 12.03
N LEU A 77 9.16 19.13 12.65
CA LEU A 77 7.85 19.45 12.06
C LEU A 77 8.01 20.27 10.78
N MET A 78 8.87 21.30 10.80
CA MET A 78 9.14 22.13 9.63
C MET A 78 9.83 21.34 8.51
N GLY A 79 10.79 20.48 8.86
CA GLY A 79 11.41 19.55 7.92
C GLY A 79 10.37 18.59 7.29
N ALA A 80 9.48 18.01 8.10
CA ALA A 80 8.42 17.15 7.61
C ALA A 80 7.44 17.90 6.69
N LYS A 81 7.07 19.14 7.01
CA LYS A 81 6.22 19.99 6.17
C LYS A 81 6.86 20.29 4.81
N GLN A 82 8.17 20.53 4.79
CA GLN A 82 8.92 20.71 3.55
C GLN A 82 8.94 19.43 2.70
N THR A 83 9.21 18.26 3.32
CA THR A 83 9.16 16.97 2.63
C THR A 83 7.76 16.67 2.07
N ILE A 84 6.70 16.95 2.82
CA ILE A 84 5.31 16.78 2.35
C ILE A 84 5.05 17.66 1.12
N THR A 85 5.57 18.88 1.11
CA THR A 85 5.40 19.80 -0.03
C THR A 85 6.13 19.28 -1.26
N GLN A 86 7.38 18.81 -1.11
CA GLN A 86 8.14 18.18 -2.20
C GLN A 86 7.45 16.94 -2.77
N LEU A 87 6.93 16.06 -1.91
CA LEU A 87 6.19 14.87 -2.33
C LEU A 87 4.89 15.22 -3.07
N LYS A 88 4.20 16.29 -2.67
CA LYS A 88 3.01 16.78 -3.40
C LYS A 88 3.37 17.27 -4.80
N GLU A 89 4.48 17.97 -4.96
CA GLU A 89 4.97 18.42 -6.27
C GLU A 89 5.39 17.23 -7.15
N GLU A 90 6.09 16.25 -6.58
CA GLU A 90 6.44 15.02 -7.30
C GLU A 90 5.21 14.23 -7.74
N LEU A 91 4.21 14.10 -6.87
CA LEU A 91 2.95 13.44 -7.19
C LEU A 91 2.23 14.16 -8.34
N ALA A 92 2.21 15.49 -8.34
CA ALA A 92 1.64 16.29 -9.42
C ALA A 92 2.37 16.03 -10.76
N ARG A 93 3.70 16.03 -10.77
CA ARG A 93 4.52 15.69 -11.96
C ARG A 93 4.21 14.29 -12.49
N VAL A 94 4.16 13.29 -11.60
CA VAL A 94 3.86 11.90 -11.99
C VAL A 94 2.44 11.75 -12.56
N CYS A 95 1.48 12.53 -12.04
CA CYS A 95 0.13 12.57 -12.58
C CYS A 95 0.08 13.17 -13.99
N GLU A 96 0.85 14.23 -14.26
CA GLU A 96 0.99 14.81 -15.59
C GLU A 96 1.61 13.82 -16.58
N ASP A 97 2.72 13.17 -16.21
CA ASP A 97 3.39 12.15 -17.01
C ASP A 97 2.46 10.98 -17.35
N LEU A 98 1.67 10.52 -16.37
CA LEU A 98 0.67 9.48 -16.60
C LEU A 98 -0.40 9.92 -17.61
N GLY A 99 -0.81 11.18 -17.56
CA GLY A 99 -1.73 11.75 -18.55
C GLY A 99 -1.13 11.79 -19.97
N VAL A 100 0.16 12.13 -20.10
CA VAL A 100 0.88 12.07 -21.39
C VAL A 100 0.94 10.65 -21.93
N GLU A 101 1.30 9.67 -21.09
CA GLU A 101 1.38 8.26 -21.46
C GLU A 101 0.02 7.68 -21.87
N GLN A 102 -1.06 8.01 -21.14
CA GLN A 102 -2.42 7.60 -21.51
C GLN A 102 -2.84 8.14 -22.87
N ARG A 103 -2.53 9.40 -23.17
CA ARG A 103 -2.78 10.00 -24.49
C ARG A 103 -1.97 9.31 -25.59
N SER A 104 -0.71 8.97 -25.32
CA SER A 104 0.15 8.21 -26.24
C SER A 104 -0.44 6.82 -26.54
N ARG A 105 -0.83 6.07 -25.50
CA ARG A 105 -1.48 4.75 -25.65
C ARG A 105 -2.78 4.82 -26.43
N LYS A 106 -3.60 5.85 -26.22
CA LYS A 106 -4.83 6.06 -26.98
C LYS A 106 -4.54 6.17 -28.48
N LYS A 107 -3.57 7.00 -28.88
CA LYS A 107 -3.15 7.16 -30.28
C LYS A 107 -2.58 5.86 -30.88
N SER A 108 -1.79 5.12 -30.11
CA SER A 108 -1.26 3.82 -30.54
C SER A 108 -2.37 2.78 -30.74
N ASN A 109 -3.36 2.73 -29.85
CA ASN A 109 -4.52 1.86 -29.99
C ASN A 109 -5.37 2.23 -31.20
N GLU A 110 -5.62 3.53 -31.43
CA GLU A 110 -6.30 4.02 -32.64
C GLU A 110 -5.55 3.58 -33.91
N SER A 111 -4.22 3.68 -33.92
CA SER A 111 -3.38 3.22 -35.04
C SER A 111 -3.46 1.71 -35.27
N LEU A 112 -3.49 0.92 -34.20
CA LEU A 112 -3.65 -0.55 -34.29
C LEU A 112 -5.03 -0.94 -34.84
N ILE A 113 -6.08 -0.22 -34.47
CA ILE A 113 -7.42 -0.44 -35.02
C ILE A 113 -7.42 -0.18 -36.53
N ILE A 114 -6.79 0.91 -36.98
CA ILE A 114 -6.66 1.23 -38.41
C ILE A 114 -5.89 0.13 -39.16
N LEU A 115 -4.76 -0.33 -38.62
CA LEU A 115 -3.99 -1.43 -39.22
C LEU A 115 -4.77 -2.74 -39.27
N SER A 116 -5.53 -3.06 -38.22
CA SER A 116 -6.39 -4.24 -38.18
C SER A 116 -7.47 -4.19 -39.27
N GLN A 117 -8.09 -3.02 -39.47
CA GLN A 117 -9.08 -2.82 -40.53
C GLN A 117 -8.45 -2.96 -41.93
N GLN A 118 -7.25 -2.42 -42.15
CA GLN A 118 -6.52 -2.58 -43.40
C GLN A 118 -6.16 -4.04 -43.69
N PHE A 119 -5.77 -4.79 -42.65
CA PHE A 119 -5.46 -6.22 -42.79
C PHE A 119 -6.69 -7.03 -43.20
N ILE A 120 -7.85 -6.76 -42.58
CA ILE A 120 -9.13 -7.37 -42.96
C ILE A 120 -9.44 -7.08 -44.43
N ALA A 121 -9.33 -5.82 -44.86
CA ALA A 121 -9.59 -5.43 -46.25
C ALA A 121 -8.63 -6.12 -47.25
N LEU A 122 -7.35 -6.28 -46.90
CA LEU A 122 -6.39 -7.02 -47.73
C LEU A 122 -6.72 -8.52 -47.80
N GLN A 123 -7.15 -9.11 -46.68
CA GLN A 123 -7.53 -10.52 -46.62
C GLN A 123 -8.80 -10.79 -47.46
N GLU A 124 -9.79 -9.90 -47.40
CA GLU A 124 -10.97 -9.95 -48.27
C GLU A 124 -10.59 -9.85 -49.75
N LYS A 125 -9.69 -8.93 -50.09
CA LYS A 125 -9.17 -8.78 -51.46
C LYS A 125 -8.43 -10.04 -51.93
N TYR A 126 -7.60 -10.63 -51.09
CA TYR A 126 -6.90 -11.88 -51.39
C TYR A 126 -7.88 -13.04 -51.65
N ASN A 127 -8.88 -13.20 -50.77
CA ASN A 127 -9.90 -14.23 -50.93
C ASN A 127 -10.69 -14.05 -52.25
N SER A 128 -10.97 -12.81 -52.66
CA SER A 128 -11.64 -12.51 -53.93
C SER A 128 -10.79 -12.80 -55.18
N LEU A 129 -9.46 -12.80 -55.05
CA LEU A 129 -8.54 -13.15 -56.14
C LEU A 129 -8.36 -14.67 -56.23
N SER A 130 -8.19 -15.34 -55.09
CA SER A 130 -8.07 -16.79 -55.01
C SER A 130 -9.30 -17.51 -55.57
N SER A 131 -10.50 -16.96 -55.36
CA SER A 131 -11.73 -17.54 -55.94
C SER A 131 -11.80 -17.41 -57.47
N LYS A 132 -11.06 -16.48 -58.09
CA LYS A 132 -11.03 -16.31 -59.56
C LYS A 132 -10.03 -17.24 -60.25
N GLU A 133 -8.92 -17.59 -59.59
CA GLU A 133 -7.92 -18.52 -60.13
C GLU A 133 -8.39 -19.99 -60.11
N ALA A 134 -9.27 -20.36 -59.15
CA ALA A 134 -9.82 -21.71 -59.07
C ALA A 134 -10.70 -22.12 -60.28
N HIS A 135 -11.12 -21.17 -61.11
CA HIS A 135 -11.92 -21.45 -62.31
C HIS A 135 -11.10 -21.60 -63.60
N LEU A 136 -9.79 -21.38 -63.58
CA LEU A 136 -8.92 -21.45 -64.76
C LEU A 136 -8.02 -22.71 -64.82
N ALA A 137 -8.00 -23.55 -63.77
CA ALA A 137 -7.11 -24.70 -63.67
C ALA A 137 -7.77 -26.08 -63.92
N VAL A 138 -8.96 -26.14 -64.53
CA VAL A 138 -9.67 -27.40 -64.86
C VAL A 138 -9.86 -27.57 -66.36
N VAL A 139 -8.78 -27.46 -67.13
CA VAL A 139 -8.66 -28.09 -68.46
C VAL A 139 -7.17 -28.30 -68.68
N VAL A 140 -6.66 -29.53 -68.55
CA VAL A 140 -5.51 -30.08 -69.28
C VAL A 140 -5.37 -31.56 -68.87
N THR A 141 -5.93 -32.38 -69.76
CA THR A 141 -5.52 -33.72 -70.18
C THR A 141 -5.28 -34.83 -69.15
N SER A 142 -6.27 -35.72 -69.08
CA SER A 142 -6.11 -37.15 -68.82
C SER A 142 -5.39 -37.83 -69.98
N GLN A 143 -4.27 -38.53 -69.76
CA GLN A 143 -3.93 -39.71 -70.57
C GLN A 143 -2.86 -40.60 -69.92
N GLU A 144 -3.13 -41.90 -70.07
CA GLU A 144 -2.25 -43.08 -70.04
C GLU A 144 -1.81 -43.72 -68.71
N GLN A 145 -2.47 -44.85 -68.46
CA GLN A 145 -2.06 -45.98 -67.63
C GLN A 145 -0.83 -46.69 -68.22
N VAL A 146 0.12 -47.08 -67.37
CA VAL A 146 0.99 -48.25 -67.57
C VAL A 146 1.14 -48.99 -66.22
N PRO A 147 1.02 -50.33 -66.18
CA PRO A 147 1.04 -51.09 -64.93
C PRO A 147 2.46 -51.62 -64.62
N ILE A 148 2.98 -51.36 -63.41
CA ILE A 148 4.22 -52.01 -62.93
C ILE A 148 4.08 -52.42 -61.45
N ASN A 149 3.90 -53.73 -61.27
CA ASN A 149 4.55 -54.66 -60.34
C ASN A 149 4.48 -54.42 -58.81
N PRO A 150 3.92 -55.38 -58.03
CA PRO A 150 3.94 -55.35 -56.57
C PRO A 150 5.15 -56.12 -56.05
N ASN A 151 6.24 -55.44 -55.72
CA ASN A 151 7.26 -55.96 -54.82
C ASN A 151 8.18 -54.82 -54.38
N GLN A 152 7.78 -54.12 -53.33
CA GLN A 152 8.70 -53.34 -52.50
C GLN A 152 8.04 -53.08 -51.15
N THR A 153 8.43 -53.89 -50.17
CA THR A 153 8.29 -53.66 -48.75
C THR A 153 8.97 -52.33 -48.38
N PRO A 154 8.25 -51.35 -47.81
CA PRO A 154 8.90 -50.24 -47.14
C PRO A 154 9.28 -50.69 -45.73
N VAL A 155 10.57 -50.64 -45.45
CA VAL A 155 11.15 -50.78 -44.12
C VAL A 155 10.48 -49.76 -43.18
N GLU A 156 9.74 -50.27 -42.19
CA GLU A 156 9.29 -49.51 -41.03
C GLU A 156 10.51 -49.05 -40.24
N THR A 157 10.88 -47.79 -40.43
CA THR A 157 11.75 -47.09 -39.49
C THR A 157 10.95 -46.87 -38.21
N GLN A 158 11.13 -47.77 -37.23
CA GLN A 158 10.58 -47.62 -35.89
C GLN A 158 11.06 -46.29 -35.29
N ALA A 159 10.17 -45.33 -35.23
CA ALA A 159 10.34 -44.13 -34.42
C ALA A 159 10.25 -44.57 -32.95
N THR A 160 11.39 -44.64 -32.29
CA THR A 160 11.51 -44.82 -30.84
C THR A 160 10.73 -43.70 -30.15
N SER A 161 9.59 -44.07 -29.56
CA SER A 161 8.79 -43.21 -28.72
C SER A 161 9.61 -42.78 -27.51
N SER A 162 9.68 -41.46 -27.32
CA SER A 162 10.31 -40.87 -26.14
C SER A 162 9.61 -41.36 -24.87
N PRO A 163 10.36 -41.65 -23.78
CA PRO A 163 9.79 -42.13 -22.54
C PRO A 163 8.90 -41.04 -21.93
N ARG A 164 7.61 -41.37 -21.75
CA ARG A 164 6.67 -40.60 -20.94
C ARG A 164 7.22 -40.53 -19.52
N THR A 165 7.58 -39.32 -19.08
CA THR A 165 7.89 -39.04 -17.69
C THR A 165 6.64 -39.33 -16.85
N PRO A 166 6.72 -40.12 -15.76
CA PRO A 166 5.57 -40.37 -14.91
C PRO A 166 5.14 -39.04 -14.27
N VAL A 167 3.86 -38.69 -14.43
CA VAL A 167 3.24 -37.63 -13.62
C VAL A 167 3.21 -38.14 -12.17
N PRO A 168 3.79 -37.43 -11.20
CA PRO A 168 3.75 -37.86 -9.82
C PRO A 168 2.30 -37.81 -9.34
N VAL A 169 1.80 -38.97 -8.91
CA VAL A 169 0.54 -39.10 -8.17
C VAL A 169 0.78 -38.47 -6.81
N GLU A 170 0.30 -37.24 -6.63
CA GLU A 170 0.31 -36.56 -5.33
C GLU A 170 -0.60 -37.34 -4.38
N THR A 171 0.03 -38.08 -3.48
CA THR A 171 -0.64 -38.73 -2.36
C THR A 171 -1.02 -37.65 -1.36
N THR A 172 -2.32 -37.52 -1.09
CA THR A 172 -2.93 -36.58 -0.15
C THR A 172 -2.53 -36.91 1.29
N LYS A 173 -1.27 -36.62 1.66
CA LYS A 173 -0.86 -36.55 3.05
C LYS A 173 -1.24 -35.18 3.58
N THR A 174 -1.99 -35.17 4.67
CA THR A 174 -2.35 -34.00 5.48
C THR A 174 -1.10 -33.15 5.71
N ARG A 175 -0.98 -32.10 4.91
CA ARG A 175 0.20 -31.24 4.84
C ARG A 175 0.08 -30.26 5.99
N GLU A 176 0.92 -30.43 7.01
CA GLU A 176 1.14 -29.42 8.04
C GLU A 176 1.31 -28.06 7.34
N GLU A 177 0.46 -27.10 7.71
CA GLU A 177 0.45 -25.72 7.22
C GLU A 177 1.74 -25.03 7.67
N SER A 178 2.83 -25.38 7.01
CA SER A 178 4.09 -24.66 7.04
C SER A 178 3.80 -23.21 6.70
N THR A 179 4.07 -22.34 7.67
CA THR A 179 3.81 -20.90 7.64
C THR A 179 4.22 -20.32 6.28
N PRO A 180 3.32 -19.64 5.54
CA PRO A 180 3.56 -19.19 4.16
C PRO A 180 4.86 -18.38 3.95
N GLN A 181 5.36 -17.77 5.02
CA GLN A 181 6.55 -16.94 5.04
C GLN A 181 7.85 -17.73 4.81
N LEU A 182 7.99 -18.92 5.42
CA LEU A 182 9.19 -19.74 5.27
C LEU A 182 9.41 -20.19 3.81
N LYS A 183 8.31 -20.47 3.11
CA LYS A 183 8.34 -20.88 1.69
C LYS A 183 8.77 -19.74 0.77
N LEU A 184 8.45 -18.49 1.11
CA LEU A 184 8.81 -17.35 0.28
C LEU A 184 10.31 -17.07 0.34
N ASP A 185 10.91 -17.14 1.53
CA ASP A 185 12.33 -16.89 1.73
C ASP A 185 13.19 -17.94 1.00
N ASP A 186 12.83 -19.22 1.13
CA ASP A 186 13.45 -20.31 0.37
C ASP A 186 13.36 -20.11 -1.15
N THR A 187 12.23 -19.59 -1.61
CA THR A 187 12.02 -19.34 -3.04
C THR A 187 12.88 -18.17 -3.49
N LYS A 188 12.88 -17.05 -2.75
CA LYS A 188 13.68 -15.86 -3.04
C LYS A 188 15.16 -16.20 -3.21
N GLU A 189 15.72 -16.94 -2.27
CA GLU A 189 17.14 -17.29 -2.30
C GLU A 189 17.49 -18.16 -3.52
N LYS A 190 16.67 -19.17 -3.82
CA LYS A 190 16.84 -20.02 -5.02
C LYS A 190 16.88 -19.19 -6.31
N TRP A 191 16.00 -18.21 -6.45
CA TRP A 191 15.96 -17.34 -7.64
C TRP A 191 17.19 -16.46 -7.77
N LEU A 192 17.57 -15.79 -6.69
CA LEU A 192 18.72 -14.88 -6.71
C LEU A 192 20.03 -15.64 -6.94
N VAL A 193 20.17 -16.84 -6.37
CA VAL A 193 21.29 -17.75 -6.64
C VAL A 193 21.31 -18.17 -8.11
N GLN A 194 20.17 -18.56 -8.69
CA GLN A 194 20.10 -18.96 -10.10
C GLN A 194 20.57 -17.84 -11.05
N TYR A 195 20.11 -16.61 -10.85
CA TYR A 195 20.58 -15.47 -11.65
C TYR A 195 22.05 -15.17 -11.42
N SER A 196 22.53 -15.23 -10.18
CA SER A 196 23.93 -14.96 -9.85
C SER A 196 24.87 -15.97 -10.50
N ASN A 197 24.53 -17.26 -10.45
CA ASN A 197 25.28 -18.32 -11.12
C ASN A 197 25.32 -18.10 -12.64
N ARG A 198 24.19 -17.71 -13.23
CA ARG A 198 24.11 -17.45 -14.67
C ARG A 198 24.90 -16.22 -15.10
N ILE A 199 24.84 -15.14 -14.32
CA ILE A 199 25.64 -13.93 -14.51
C ILE A 199 27.12 -14.29 -14.49
N HIS A 200 27.56 -15.06 -13.48
CA HIS A 200 28.95 -15.49 -13.36
C HIS A 200 29.42 -16.35 -14.55
N GLU A 201 28.57 -17.25 -15.04
CA GLU A 201 28.85 -18.03 -16.25
C GLU A 201 29.04 -17.14 -17.50
N LEU A 202 28.21 -16.12 -17.66
CA LEU A 202 28.29 -15.17 -18.79
C LEU A 202 29.54 -14.30 -18.70
N GLU A 203 29.88 -13.81 -17.50
CA GLU A 203 31.13 -13.10 -17.24
C GLU A 203 32.36 -13.96 -17.54
N GLY A 204 32.34 -15.24 -17.13
CA GLY A 204 33.40 -16.19 -17.44
C GLY A 204 33.59 -16.39 -18.94
N LYS A 205 32.49 -16.48 -19.71
CA LYS A 205 32.53 -16.57 -21.18
C LYS A 205 33.07 -15.30 -21.83
N LEU A 206 32.76 -14.12 -21.30
CA LEU A 206 33.27 -12.85 -21.82
C LEU A 206 34.77 -12.64 -21.59
N LYS A 207 35.36 -13.33 -20.61
CA LYS A 207 36.82 -13.33 -20.38
C LYS A 207 37.58 -14.18 -21.41
N LEU A 208 36.91 -15.07 -22.14
CA LEU A 208 37.51 -15.80 -23.25
C LEU A 208 37.64 -14.88 -24.47
N ASN A 209 38.74 -14.99 -25.23
CA ASN A 209 38.98 -14.22 -26.45
C ASN A 209 38.00 -14.62 -27.58
N LEU A 210 36.73 -14.24 -27.42
CA LEU A 210 35.66 -14.52 -28.37
C LEU A 210 35.69 -13.56 -29.56
N PRO A 211 35.27 -14.01 -30.76
CA PRO A 211 35.03 -13.13 -31.90
C PRO A 211 34.03 -12.01 -31.57
N GLY A 212 34.19 -10.84 -32.18
CA GLY A 212 33.42 -9.62 -31.87
C GLY A 212 31.90 -9.81 -31.80
N ASP A 213 31.32 -10.51 -32.77
CA ASP A 213 29.86 -10.75 -32.83
C ASP A 213 29.36 -11.64 -31.69
N GLN A 214 30.15 -12.65 -31.31
CA GLN A 214 29.81 -13.54 -30.19
C GLN A 214 29.91 -12.78 -28.87
N ARG A 215 30.97 -11.99 -28.70
CA ARG A 215 31.18 -11.14 -27.53
C ARG A 215 30.01 -10.18 -27.31
N GLN A 216 29.60 -9.44 -28.34
CA GLN A 216 28.44 -8.54 -28.26
C GLN A 216 27.14 -9.29 -27.89
N SER A 217 26.94 -10.51 -28.41
CA SER A 217 25.79 -11.32 -28.02
C SER A 217 25.83 -11.73 -26.54
N PHE A 218 27.01 -12.05 -25.99
CA PHE A 218 27.17 -12.39 -24.58
C PHE A 218 27.03 -11.16 -23.66
N GLU A 219 27.58 -10.01 -24.05
CA GLU A 219 27.41 -8.74 -23.32
C GLU A 219 25.91 -8.38 -23.23
N LYS A 220 25.17 -8.53 -24.33
CA LYS A 220 23.72 -8.31 -24.32
C LYS A 220 22.98 -9.31 -23.43
N HIS A 221 23.39 -10.58 -23.41
CA HIS A 221 22.81 -11.57 -22.50
C HIS A 221 23.10 -11.23 -21.03
N LEU A 222 24.32 -10.80 -20.72
CA LEU A 222 24.73 -10.43 -19.37
C LEU A 222 23.88 -9.27 -18.87
N GLN A 223 23.78 -8.20 -19.66
CA GLN A 223 22.96 -7.03 -19.34
C GLN A 223 21.50 -7.41 -19.05
N LEU A 224 20.89 -8.23 -19.91
CA LEU A 224 19.51 -8.68 -19.71
C LEU A 224 19.34 -9.52 -18.43
N ASN A 225 20.33 -10.34 -18.05
CA ASN A 225 20.25 -11.12 -16.82
C ASN A 225 20.43 -10.26 -15.57
N LEU A 226 21.27 -9.23 -15.61
CA LEU A 226 21.42 -8.25 -14.53
C LEU A 226 20.11 -7.49 -14.31
N GLU A 227 19.49 -6.99 -15.39
CA GLU A 227 18.20 -6.30 -15.34
C GLU A 227 17.08 -7.20 -14.82
N ASN A 228 17.02 -8.44 -15.30
CA ASN A 228 16.02 -9.41 -14.83
C ASN A 228 16.23 -9.76 -13.35
N LYS A 229 17.48 -9.93 -12.88
CA LYS A 229 17.79 -10.17 -11.47
C LYS A 229 17.27 -9.02 -10.59
N ALA A 230 17.60 -7.78 -10.96
CA ALA A 230 17.16 -6.59 -10.23
C ALA A 230 15.63 -6.48 -10.18
N MET A 231 14.94 -6.84 -11.27
CA MET A 231 13.48 -6.80 -11.28
C MET A 231 12.85 -7.91 -10.43
N VAL A 232 13.38 -9.13 -10.50
CA VAL A 232 12.94 -10.25 -9.66
C VAL A 232 13.09 -9.91 -8.19
N GLU A 233 14.21 -9.29 -7.80
CA GLU A 233 14.43 -8.83 -6.43
C GLU A 233 13.37 -7.82 -5.97
N LYS A 234 13.05 -6.82 -6.81
CA LYS A 234 11.97 -5.85 -6.52
C LYS A 234 10.61 -6.51 -6.35
N ILE A 235 10.25 -7.45 -7.22
CA ILE A 235 8.98 -8.19 -7.12
C ILE A 235 8.91 -8.98 -5.81
N LEU A 236 10.00 -9.64 -5.42
CA LEU A 236 10.07 -10.42 -4.19
C LEU A 236 9.95 -9.53 -2.94
N ILE A 237 10.54 -8.33 -2.94
CA ILE A 237 10.37 -7.35 -1.87
C ILE A 237 8.89 -6.93 -1.76
N LEU A 238 8.23 -6.64 -2.89
CA LEU A 238 6.81 -6.25 -2.89
C LEU A 238 5.91 -7.40 -2.41
N GLN A 239 6.20 -8.64 -2.79
CA GLN A 239 5.50 -9.82 -2.28
C GLN A 239 5.69 -10.01 -0.77
N TYR A 240 6.91 -9.80 -0.26
CA TYR A 240 7.19 -9.84 1.17
C TYR A 240 6.38 -8.79 1.94
N LEU A 241 6.39 -7.54 1.48
CA LEU A 241 5.61 -6.45 2.09
C LEU A 241 4.12 -6.76 2.07
N SER A 242 3.63 -7.27 0.93
CA SER A 242 2.26 -7.70 0.76
C SER A 242 1.87 -8.76 1.80
N ASN A 243 2.61 -9.86 1.89
CA ASN A 243 2.35 -10.93 2.86
C ASN A 243 2.38 -10.44 4.31
N LYS A 244 3.30 -9.53 4.64
CA LYS A 244 3.38 -8.90 5.97
C LYS A 244 2.13 -8.06 6.27
N ILE A 245 1.63 -7.30 5.29
CA ILE A 245 0.38 -6.54 5.42
C ILE A 245 -0.80 -7.49 5.61
N ALA A 246 -0.92 -8.56 4.82
CA ALA A 246 -1.96 -9.57 5.01
C ALA A 246 -1.95 -10.16 6.42
N ALA A 247 -0.79 -10.55 6.92
CA ALA A 247 -0.64 -11.09 8.28
C ALA A 247 -1.09 -10.07 9.34
N ASN A 248 -0.66 -8.81 9.22
CA ASN A 248 -1.05 -7.74 10.14
C ASN A 248 -2.56 -7.44 10.10
N LEU A 249 -3.15 -7.37 8.90
CA LEU A 249 -4.59 -7.15 8.73
C LEU A 249 -5.41 -8.32 9.29
N SER A 250 -4.97 -9.56 9.06
CA SER A 250 -5.62 -10.76 9.60
C SER A 250 -5.58 -10.77 11.13
N LYS A 251 -4.40 -10.51 11.71
CA LYS A 251 -4.23 -10.39 13.17
C LYS A 251 -5.12 -9.27 13.74
N SER A 252 -5.07 -8.08 13.13
CA SER A 252 -5.90 -6.93 13.54
C SER A 252 -7.39 -7.25 13.48
N GLN A 253 -7.84 -8.02 12.50
CA GLN A 253 -9.23 -8.46 12.40
C GLN A 253 -9.62 -9.39 13.55
N ILE A 254 -8.77 -10.36 13.89
CA ILE A 254 -8.98 -11.28 15.00
C ILE A 254 -9.05 -10.50 16.31
N ASP A 255 -8.09 -9.60 16.54
CA ASP A 255 -8.02 -8.76 17.74
C ASP A 255 -9.25 -7.85 17.85
N ALA A 256 -9.65 -7.20 16.75
CA ALA A 256 -10.85 -6.36 16.70
C ALA A 256 -12.13 -7.16 16.98
N ASN A 257 -12.27 -8.36 16.43
CA ASN A 257 -13.41 -9.22 16.68
C ASN A 257 -13.47 -9.67 18.16
N HIS A 258 -12.33 -10.06 18.73
CA HIS A 258 -12.22 -10.44 20.13
C HIS A 258 -12.60 -9.27 21.06
N ILE A 259 -12.06 -8.08 20.79
CA ILE A 259 -12.40 -6.84 21.49
C ILE A 259 -13.89 -6.55 21.38
N ALA A 260 -14.49 -6.64 20.19
CA ALA A 260 -15.92 -6.39 20.00
C ALA A 260 -16.81 -7.35 20.81
N VAL A 261 -16.44 -8.64 20.87
CA VAL A 261 -17.14 -9.64 21.70
C VAL A 261 -17.00 -9.30 23.19
N LYS A 262 -15.78 -8.99 23.64
CA LYS A 262 -15.51 -8.59 25.03
C LYS A 262 -16.30 -7.34 25.41
N TYR A 263 -16.31 -6.34 24.52
CA TYR A 263 -17.08 -5.10 24.66
C TYR A 263 -18.56 -5.35 24.89
N LYS A 264 -19.17 -6.19 24.04
CA LYS A 264 -20.58 -6.56 24.14
C LYS A 264 -20.88 -7.24 25.48
N GLY A 265 -19.99 -8.09 25.95
CA GLY A 265 -20.09 -8.73 27.27
C GLY A 265 -20.08 -7.71 28.41
N VAL A 266 -19.13 -6.78 28.40
CA VAL A 266 -18.97 -5.76 29.45
C VAL A 266 -20.14 -4.78 29.47
N ILE A 267 -20.61 -4.28 28.31
CA ILE A 267 -21.82 -3.46 28.24
C ILE A 267 -23.02 -4.20 28.82
N SER A 268 -23.19 -5.49 28.50
CA SER A 268 -24.34 -6.26 28.96
C SER A 268 -24.34 -6.38 30.49
N LYS A 269 -23.17 -6.62 31.10
CA LYS A 269 -23.00 -6.66 32.56
C LYS A 269 -23.27 -5.29 33.20
N LEU A 270 -22.65 -4.23 32.68
CA LEU A 270 -22.85 -2.86 33.18
C LEU A 270 -24.32 -2.43 33.10
N SER A 271 -25.01 -2.78 32.02
CA SER A 271 -26.43 -2.49 31.84
C SER A 271 -27.29 -3.25 32.86
N ALA A 272 -26.97 -4.51 33.16
CA ALA A 272 -27.66 -5.31 34.17
C ALA A 272 -27.43 -4.75 35.59
N SER A 273 -26.19 -4.43 35.94
CA SER A 273 -25.84 -3.84 37.25
C SER A 273 -26.47 -2.45 37.43
N THR A 274 -26.48 -1.62 36.38
CA THR A 274 -27.16 -0.32 36.39
C THR A 274 -28.67 -0.47 36.58
N LYS A 275 -29.29 -1.49 35.96
CA LYS A 275 -30.71 -1.78 36.15
C LYS A 275 -31.00 -2.21 37.59
N LYS A 276 -30.20 -3.12 38.15
CA LYS A 276 -30.30 -3.55 39.56
C LYS A 276 -30.15 -2.37 40.53
N ALA A 277 -29.17 -1.49 40.28
CA ALA A 277 -28.96 -0.28 41.08
C ALA A 277 -30.18 0.65 41.05
N LYS A 278 -30.78 0.89 39.87
CA LYS A 278 -32.00 1.71 39.72
C LYS A 278 -33.21 1.10 40.44
N GLU A 279 -33.31 -0.23 40.48
CA GLU A 279 -34.38 -0.92 41.22
C GLU A 279 -34.21 -0.75 42.74
N MET A 280 -32.98 -0.68 43.25
CA MET A 280 -32.66 -0.45 44.67
C MET A 280 -32.82 1.03 45.09
N ASP A 281 -32.55 2.00 44.20
CA ASP A 281 -32.60 3.44 44.49
C ASP A 281 -34.02 3.96 44.80
N ASN A 282 -35.05 3.22 44.40
CA ASN A 282 -36.45 3.51 44.78
C ASN A 282 -36.70 3.37 46.30
N ALA A 283 -35.71 2.94 47.09
CA ALA A 283 -35.84 2.67 48.52
C ALA A 283 -35.02 3.57 49.48
N SER A 284 -34.03 4.38 49.06
CA SER A 284 -33.19 5.14 50.02
C SER A 284 -32.25 6.23 49.44
N VAL A 285 -32.21 7.38 50.14
CA VAL A 285 -31.17 8.45 50.30
C VAL A 285 -30.43 9.02 49.06
N ALA A 286 -30.58 10.34 48.87
CA ALA A 286 -30.01 11.20 47.81
C ALA A 286 -28.49 11.15 47.57
N GLN A 287 -27.70 10.56 48.47
CA GLN A 287 -26.24 10.49 48.36
C GLN A 287 -25.77 9.38 47.40
N LYS A 288 -26.53 8.30 47.21
CA LYS A 288 -26.21 7.23 46.25
C LYS A 288 -26.41 7.66 44.78
N GLN A 289 -27.25 8.67 44.56
CA GLN A 289 -27.64 9.18 43.24
C GLN A 289 -26.49 9.86 42.48
N GLY A 290 -25.54 10.48 43.20
CA GLY A 290 -24.38 11.16 42.61
C GLY A 290 -23.38 10.18 41.97
N ASN A 291 -23.09 9.08 42.66
CA ASN A 291 -22.15 8.06 42.17
C ASN A 291 -22.73 7.29 40.98
N LEU A 292 -24.04 6.95 41.02
CA LEU A 292 -24.71 6.26 39.92
C LEU A 292 -24.65 7.06 38.61
N LYS A 293 -24.78 8.39 38.68
CA LYS A 293 -24.68 9.26 37.51
C LYS A 293 -23.30 9.18 36.83
N VAL A 294 -22.22 9.17 37.62
CA VAL A 294 -20.85 9.04 37.10
C VAL A 294 -20.66 7.72 36.34
N TYR A 295 -21.25 6.62 36.84
CA TYR A 295 -21.18 5.33 36.16
C TYR A 295 -22.02 5.30 34.87
N VAL A 296 -23.21 5.90 34.87
CA VAL A 296 -24.07 6.01 33.67
C VAL A 296 -23.38 6.84 32.57
N ASP A 297 -22.75 7.96 32.93
CA ASP A 297 -22.03 8.81 31.99
C ASP A 297 -20.82 8.06 31.38
N LYS A 298 -20.06 7.31 32.21
CA LYS A 298 -18.97 6.46 31.72
C LYS A 298 -19.45 5.34 30.80
N ILE A 299 -20.59 4.71 31.09
CA ILE A 299 -21.21 3.70 30.20
C ILE A 299 -21.57 4.33 28.86
N HIS A 300 -22.11 5.55 28.85
CA HIS A 300 -22.48 6.22 27.61
C HIS A 300 -21.25 6.57 26.74
N GLU A 301 -20.18 7.07 27.35
CA GLU A 301 -18.91 7.33 26.65
C GLU A 301 -18.31 6.04 26.08
N LEU A 302 -18.41 4.92 26.81
CA LEU A 302 -18.04 3.61 26.29
C LEU A 302 -18.94 3.21 25.10
N GLU A 303 -20.26 3.28 25.20
CA GLU A 303 -21.13 2.94 24.06
C GLU A 303 -20.83 3.78 22.81
N LYS A 304 -20.53 5.07 22.99
CA LYS A 304 -20.12 5.97 21.93
C LYS A 304 -18.78 5.55 21.33
N ALA A 305 -17.78 5.22 22.16
CA ALA A 305 -16.47 4.74 21.72
C ALA A 305 -16.57 3.43 20.90
N SER A 306 -17.47 2.52 21.27
CA SER A 306 -17.69 1.29 20.51
C SER A 306 -18.40 1.50 19.18
N LYS A 307 -19.36 2.42 19.11
CA LYS A 307 -20.00 2.77 17.83
C LYS A 307 -19.02 3.45 16.88
N SER A 308 -18.01 4.15 17.42
CA SER A 308 -16.90 4.74 16.64
C SER A 308 -15.73 3.79 16.36
N SER A 309 -15.75 2.56 16.88
CA SER A 309 -14.77 1.52 16.51
C SER A 309 -15.08 1.08 15.07
N ASP A 310 -14.50 1.80 14.10
CA ASP A 310 -14.68 1.64 12.66
C ASP A 310 -14.17 0.27 12.15
N ILE A 311 -14.91 -0.80 12.41
CA ILE A 311 -14.73 -2.09 11.72
C ILE A 311 -14.88 -1.90 10.20
N CYS A 312 -15.67 -0.90 9.77
CA CYS A 312 -15.81 -0.50 8.37
C CYS A 312 -14.48 -0.08 7.72
N ASP A 313 -13.57 0.53 8.48
CA ASP A 313 -12.27 0.98 7.97
C ASP A 313 -11.33 -0.18 7.64
N LEU A 314 -11.41 -1.27 8.42
CA LEU A 314 -10.59 -2.45 8.20
C LEU A 314 -11.00 -3.20 6.93
N GLN A 315 -12.31 -3.32 6.67
CA GLN A 315 -12.80 -3.98 5.46
C GLN A 315 -12.43 -3.19 4.20
N ALA A 316 -12.58 -1.87 4.21
CA ALA A 316 -12.15 -1.02 3.09
C ALA A 316 -10.64 -1.13 2.83
N LEU A 317 -9.82 -1.20 3.90
CA LEU A 317 -8.39 -1.40 3.80
C LEU A 317 -8.04 -2.78 3.22
N LYS A 318 -8.77 -3.82 3.62
CA LYS A 318 -8.62 -5.19 3.12
C LYS A 318 -8.96 -5.28 1.63
N THR A 319 -10.05 -4.66 1.18
CA THR A 319 -10.40 -4.60 -0.25
C THR A 319 -9.30 -3.93 -1.07
N LYS A 320 -8.83 -2.74 -0.66
CA LYS A 320 -7.72 -2.06 -1.33
C LYS A 320 -6.45 -2.91 -1.38
N TYR A 321 -6.13 -3.58 -0.28
CA TYR A 321 -5.01 -4.51 -0.23
C TYR A 321 -5.17 -5.66 -1.23
N THR A 322 -6.35 -6.30 -1.28
CA THR A 322 -6.63 -7.38 -2.24
C THR A 322 -6.51 -6.92 -3.70
N GLU A 323 -6.98 -5.71 -4.02
CA GLU A 323 -6.82 -5.11 -5.34
C GLU A 323 -5.35 -4.94 -5.72
N LEU A 324 -4.51 -4.46 -4.79
CA LEU A 324 -3.07 -4.29 -5.03
C LEU A 324 -2.34 -5.63 -5.16
N VAL A 325 -2.72 -6.63 -4.36
CA VAL A 325 -2.14 -7.98 -4.44
C VAL A 325 -2.45 -8.63 -5.78
N ALA A 326 -3.64 -8.43 -6.31
CA ALA A 326 -4.04 -8.99 -7.60
C ALA A 326 -3.18 -8.48 -8.77
N LEU A 327 -2.52 -7.33 -8.60
CA LEU A 327 -1.59 -6.81 -9.59
C LEU A 327 -0.22 -7.54 -9.54
N LEU A 328 0.18 -8.09 -8.38
CA LEU A 328 1.52 -8.70 -8.21
C LEU A 328 1.68 -9.95 -9.10
N PRO A 329 2.80 -10.08 -9.82
CA PRO A 329 3.11 -11.31 -10.56
C PRO A 329 3.13 -12.52 -9.61
N ILE A 330 2.53 -13.62 -10.04
CA ILE A 330 2.53 -14.86 -9.25
C ILE A 330 3.88 -15.56 -9.44
N VAL A 331 4.40 -16.21 -8.39
CA VAL A 331 5.71 -16.88 -8.37
C VAL A 331 5.92 -17.86 -9.55
N TYR A 332 4.88 -18.59 -9.97
CA TYR A 332 5.00 -19.50 -11.13
C TYR A 332 5.15 -18.74 -12.46
N GLN A 333 4.69 -17.49 -12.55
CA GLN A 333 4.91 -16.65 -13.72
C GLN A 333 6.38 -16.23 -13.75
N MET A 334 6.98 -16.01 -12.57
CA MET A 334 8.42 -15.79 -12.40
C MET A 334 9.24 -16.99 -12.88
N HIS A 335 8.84 -18.23 -12.52
CA HIS A 335 8.94 -19.44 -13.36
C HIS A 335 9.61 -19.33 -14.73
N SER A 336 8.81 -18.71 -15.58
CA SER A 336 9.01 -18.63 -17.00
C SER A 336 10.10 -17.65 -17.37
N PHE A 337 10.58 -16.80 -16.45
CA PHE A 337 11.58 -15.78 -16.75
C PHE A 337 13.02 -16.22 -16.43
N SER A 338 13.30 -17.14 -15.49
CA SER A 338 14.68 -17.66 -15.31
C SER A 338 15.04 -18.80 -16.27
N THR A 339 14.07 -19.53 -16.80
CA THR A 339 14.30 -20.68 -17.68
C THR A 339 14.64 -20.23 -19.10
N VAL A 340 15.75 -19.53 -19.26
CA VAL A 340 16.12 -19.00 -20.57
C VAL A 340 16.92 -20.05 -21.34
N SER A 341 16.21 -20.89 -22.13
CA SER A 341 16.88 -21.76 -23.10
C SER A 341 17.74 -20.90 -24.03
N GLY A 342 18.95 -21.34 -24.36
CA GLY A 342 20.07 -20.56 -24.93
C GLY A 342 19.86 -19.75 -26.21
N LYS A 343 18.64 -19.60 -26.73
CA LYS A 343 18.32 -18.74 -27.88
C LYS A 343 18.04 -17.31 -27.41
N LEU A 344 18.89 -16.36 -27.79
CA LEU A 344 18.76 -14.90 -27.54
C LEU A 344 17.37 -14.34 -27.83
N LYS A 345 16.69 -14.84 -28.88
CA LYS A 345 15.30 -14.45 -29.20
C LYS A 345 14.31 -14.74 -28.07
N LYS A 346 14.43 -15.88 -27.39
CA LYS A 346 13.58 -16.23 -26.24
C LYS A 346 13.92 -15.37 -25.02
N VAL A 347 15.20 -15.04 -24.80
CA VAL A 347 15.63 -14.12 -23.73
C VAL A 347 15.00 -12.75 -23.94
N LYS A 348 15.12 -12.19 -25.15
CA LYS A 348 14.56 -10.87 -25.51
C LYS A 348 13.03 -10.85 -25.35
N ALA A 349 12.33 -11.88 -25.81
CA ALA A 349 10.88 -11.96 -25.65
C ALA A 349 10.44 -12.04 -24.17
N LYS A 350 11.17 -12.81 -23.35
CA LYS A 350 10.93 -12.90 -21.91
C LYS A 350 11.23 -11.57 -21.21
N HIS A 351 12.34 -10.93 -21.54
CA HIS A 351 12.68 -9.62 -21.00
C HIS A 351 11.67 -8.55 -21.42
N ALA A 352 11.20 -8.53 -22.67
CA ALA A 352 10.17 -7.61 -23.12
C ALA A 352 8.85 -7.81 -22.35
N LYS A 353 8.45 -9.07 -22.10
CA LYS A 353 7.29 -9.37 -21.24
C LYS A 353 7.50 -8.87 -19.81
N LEU A 354 8.67 -9.12 -19.24
CA LEU A 354 9.01 -8.70 -17.89
C LEU A 354 9.06 -7.16 -17.77
N ASN A 355 9.57 -6.47 -18.79
CA ASN A 355 9.58 -5.02 -18.87
C ASN A 355 8.16 -4.45 -19.04
N ASN A 356 7.29 -5.10 -19.82
CA ASN A 356 5.88 -4.73 -19.91
C ASN A 356 5.16 -4.90 -18.57
N VAL A 357 5.46 -5.96 -17.82
CA VAL A 357 4.99 -6.11 -16.43
C VAL A 357 5.48 -4.92 -15.62
N ASN A 358 6.78 -4.60 -15.63
CA ASN A 358 7.34 -3.48 -14.89
C ASN A 358 6.66 -2.13 -15.19
N LEU A 359 6.46 -1.83 -16.48
CA LEU A 359 5.80 -0.61 -16.95
C LEU A 359 4.33 -0.55 -16.56
N ALA A 360 3.61 -1.67 -16.63
CA ALA A 360 2.23 -1.77 -16.17
C ALA A 360 2.14 -1.61 -14.65
N PHE A 361 3.16 -2.09 -13.93
CA PHE A 361 3.13 -2.28 -12.50
C PHE A 361 3.53 -1.05 -11.69
N LYS A 362 4.25 -0.08 -12.28
CA LYS A 362 4.74 1.14 -11.62
C LYS A 362 5.26 0.84 -10.19
N PRO A 363 6.36 0.07 -10.06
CA PRO A 363 6.76 -0.55 -8.80
C PRO A 363 6.95 0.43 -7.65
N VAL A 364 7.43 1.66 -7.93
CA VAL A 364 7.61 2.72 -6.93
C VAL A 364 6.25 3.12 -6.33
N LYS A 365 5.26 3.42 -7.19
CA LYS A 365 3.91 3.78 -6.75
C LYS A 365 3.24 2.65 -5.98
N LEU A 366 3.46 1.39 -6.38
CA LEU A 366 2.93 0.27 -5.63
C LEU A 366 3.60 0.14 -4.26
N GLN A 367 4.92 0.30 -4.20
CA GLN A 367 5.65 0.29 -2.94
C GLN A 367 5.12 1.35 -1.98
N GLU A 368 4.99 2.61 -2.44
CA GLU A 368 4.41 3.72 -1.68
C GLU A 368 3.00 3.38 -1.17
N ASN A 369 2.16 2.79 -2.03
CA ASN A 369 0.82 2.37 -1.64
C ASN A 369 0.83 1.28 -0.58
N LEU A 370 1.71 0.28 -0.69
CA LEU A 370 1.86 -0.79 0.29
C LEU A 370 2.39 -0.25 1.62
N GLU A 371 3.37 0.66 1.60
CA GLU A 371 3.91 1.33 2.79
C GLU A 371 2.84 2.20 3.47
N HIS A 372 2.02 2.90 2.69
CA HIS A 372 0.87 3.65 3.21
C HIS A 372 -0.16 2.73 3.88
N ILE A 373 -0.51 1.59 3.26
CA ILE A 373 -1.41 0.60 3.86
C ILE A 373 -0.80 0.01 5.13
N LEU A 374 0.50 -0.30 5.13
CA LEU A 374 1.21 -0.81 6.30
C LEU A 374 1.17 0.20 7.45
N THR A 375 1.38 1.49 7.16
CA THR A 375 1.29 2.58 8.14
C THR A 375 -0.12 2.71 8.70
N ARG A 376 -1.14 2.65 7.84
CA ARG A 376 -2.55 2.69 8.27
C ARG A 376 -2.92 1.46 9.10
N SER A 377 -2.40 0.28 8.76
CA SER A 377 -2.59 -0.95 9.54
C SER A 377 -1.97 -0.84 10.93
N LYS A 378 -0.78 -0.24 11.07
CA LYS A 378 -0.17 0.01 12.40
C LYS A 378 -1.03 0.94 13.25
N ARG A 379 -1.51 2.06 12.69
CA ARG A 379 -2.41 2.97 13.40
C ARG A 379 -3.71 2.29 13.84
N LEU A 380 -4.24 1.39 13.01
CA LEU A 380 -5.41 0.60 13.39
C LEU A 380 -5.10 -0.32 14.58
N GLN A 381 -3.93 -0.95 14.58
CA GLN A 381 -3.48 -1.79 15.69
C GLN A 381 -3.31 -1.00 17.00
N GLU A 382 -2.81 0.23 16.93
CA GLU A 382 -2.75 1.16 18.07
C GLU A 382 -4.15 1.48 18.61
N LYS A 383 -5.12 1.77 17.72
CA LYS A 383 -6.52 1.98 18.11
C LYS A 383 -7.14 0.75 18.77
N ILE A 384 -6.90 -0.44 18.20
CA ILE A 384 -7.34 -1.72 18.79
C ILE A 384 -6.76 -1.88 20.20
N SER A 385 -5.48 -1.57 20.40
CA SER A 385 -4.82 -1.65 21.71
C SER A 385 -5.44 -0.66 22.71
N LEU A 386 -5.73 0.57 22.28
CA LEU A 386 -6.44 1.56 23.09
C LEU A 386 -7.83 1.05 23.51
N HIS A 387 -8.59 0.46 22.58
CA HIS A 387 -9.90 -0.13 22.90
C HIS A 387 -9.78 -1.30 23.88
N ALA A 388 -8.71 -2.10 23.82
CA ALA A 388 -8.47 -3.16 24.81
C ALA A 388 -8.33 -2.59 26.23
N THR A 389 -7.53 -1.52 26.40
CA THR A 389 -7.37 -0.84 27.68
C THR A 389 -8.67 -0.22 28.19
N LEU A 390 -9.47 0.39 27.30
CA LEU A 390 -10.80 0.91 27.68
C LEU A 390 -11.73 -0.20 28.18
N ILE A 391 -11.67 -1.39 27.58
CA ILE A 391 -12.44 -2.54 28.07
C ILE A 391 -11.98 -2.97 29.46
N GLU A 392 -10.67 -3.04 29.70
CA GLU A 392 -10.14 -3.40 31.03
C GLU A 392 -10.60 -2.42 32.11
N GLN A 393 -10.58 -1.11 31.80
CA GLN A 393 -11.13 -0.08 32.70
C GLN A 393 -12.62 -0.27 32.94
N ALA A 394 -13.39 -0.61 31.90
CA ALA A 394 -14.81 -0.87 32.03
C ALA A 394 -15.12 -2.13 32.86
N GLU A 395 -14.29 -3.17 32.76
CA GLU A 395 -14.38 -4.36 33.61
C GLU A 395 -14.12 -4.04 35.07
N GLN A 396 -13.09 -3.23 35.36
CA GLN A 396 -12.79 -2.76 36.71
C GLN A 396 -13.96 -1.96 37.30
N ILE A 397 -14.52 -1.03 36.52
CA ILE A 397 -15.71 -0.27 36.92
C ILE A 397 -16.88 -1.20 37.26
N ASN A 398 -17.08 -2.25 36.45
CA ASN A 398 -18.16 -3.20 36.69
C ASN A 398 -17.93 -4.00 37.98
N GLN A 399 -16.69 -4.38 38.30
CA GLN A 399 -16.34 -5.03 39.57
C GLN A 399 -16.57 -4.12 40.78
N GLU A 400 -16.19 -2.84 40.69
CA GLU A 400 -16.45 -1.85 41.74
C GLU A 400 -17.95 -1.66 41.98
N LEU A 401 -18.74 -1.62 40.90
CA LEU A 401 -20.19 -1.48 40.97
C LEU A 401 -20.85 -2.73 41.57
N GLU A 402 -20.38 -3.93 41.21
CA GLU A 402 -20.85 -5.18 41.80
C GLU A 402 -20.56 -5.23 43.30
N ALA A 403 -19.34 -4.86 43.72
CA ALA A 403 -18.98 -4.77 45.14
C ALA A 403 -19.87 -3.78 45.91
N PHE A 404 -20.14 -2.60 45.33
CA PHE A 404 -21.04 -1.61 45.93
C PHE A 404 -22.49 -2.09 46.07
N LEU A 405 -22.95 -3.00 45.20
CA LEU A 405 -24.31 -3.56 45.25
C LEU A 405 -24.45 -4.69 46.27
N ASP A 406 -23.34 -5.29 46.71
CA ASP A 406 -23.31 -6.33 47.74
C ASP A 406 -23.20 -5.73 49.16
N GLU A 407 -22.82 -4.45 49.28
CA GLU A 407 -22.86 -3.63 50.51
C GLU A 407 -24.25 -3.01 50.75
#